data_AF-A0A0F7RUJ7-F1
#
_entry.id   AF-A0A0F7RUJ7-F1
#
_cell.length_a   1.000
_cell.length_b   1.000
_cell.length_c   1.000
_cell.angle_alpha   90.00
_cell.angle_beta   90.00
_cell.angle_gamma   90.00
#
_symmetry.space_group_name_H-M   'P 1'
#
loop_
_entity.id
_entity.type
_entity.pdbx_description
1 polymer ?
#
loop_
_entity_poly.entity_id
_entity_poly.type
_entity_poly.pdbx_seq_one_letter_code
_entity_poly.pdbx_strand_id
1 'polypeptide(L)'
;MSTDLNADIHTTSSVADTDISSALAQPLATSPSAARTQAMSLLELQKQLDADLSRHMAVLTSNGVNMQTPLVDAQGFPLADKDLMAIRTAKQRINVLRNDSKALRDRVAQLLELAINGDASAQLSSTNAEAGTSVKLRSFARVNSVAEGSPAQAAGLVQGDQVVKFGSVTSDSPKGLAALAAPGIVVDGESIQLVVTRQGAAVNLTLTPRAGWGGRGLLGCHLLPL
;
A
#
# COMPACT_ATOMS: atom_id res chain seq x y z
N MET A 1 -61.92 -0.34 -30.00
CA MET A 1 -61.18 0.69 -30.75
C MET A 1 -59.90 0.95 -29.98
N SER A 2 -58.80 0.57 -30.59
CA SER A 2 -57.49 0.40 -29.97
C SER A 2 -56.96 1.70 -29.39
N THR A 3 -56.48 1.61 -28.15
CA THR A 3 -55.64 2.63 -27.52
C THR A 3 -54.26 2.57 -28.15
N ASP A 4 -53.92 3.55 -28.98
CA ASP A 4 -52.59 3.72 -29.55
C ASP A 4 -51.56 3.91 -28.43
N LEU A 5 -50.84 2.82 -28.17
CA LEU A 5 -49.70 2.73 -27.27
C LEU A 5 -48.50 3.37 -27.98
N ASN A 6 -48.48 4.69 -28.07
CA ASN A 6 -47.34 5.43 -28.61
C ASN A 6 -46.24 5.49 -27.53
N ALA A 7 -45.56 4.36 -27.32
CA ALA A 7 -44.35 4.31 -26.51
C ALA A 7 -43.22 4.95 -27.32
N ASP A 8 -42.82 6.16 -26.96
CA ASP A 8 -41.67 6.86 -27.50
C ASP A 8 -40.39 6.01 -27.37
N ILE A 9 -39.96 5.42 -28.48
CA ILE A 9 -38.77 4.55 -28.59
C ILE A 9 -37.46 5.36 -28.56
N HIS A 10 -37.55 6.70 -28.48
CA HIS A 10 -36.40 7.61 -28.48
C HIS A 10 -36.06 8.20 -27.11
N THR A 11 -36.76 7.81 -26.04
CA THR A 11 -36.40 8.27 -24.69
C THR A 11 -35.31 7.36 -24.12
N THR A 12 -34.08 7.46 -24.64
CA THR A 12 -32.91 7.04 -23.86
C THR A 12 -32.86 7.97 -22.66
N SER A 13 -33.37 7.50 -21.53
CA SER A 13 -33.36 8.23 -20.26
C SER A 13 -31.96 8.79 -20.04
N SER A 14 -31.83 10.11 -20.23
CA SER A 14 -30.60 10.91 -20.14
C SER A 14 -30.14 10.99 -18.69
N VAL A 15 -29.79 9.86 -18.11
CA VAL A 15 -29.00 9.82 -16.88
C VAL A 15 -27.57 9.64 -17.38
N ALA A 16 -26.88 10.77 -17.52
CA ALA A 16 -25.46 10.74 -17.84
C ALA A 16 -24.74 9.90 -16.78
N ASP A 17 -23.90 8.99 -17.22
CA ASP A 17 -23.06 8.21 -16.33
C ASP A 17 -22.12 9.13 -15.54
N THR A 18 -21.67 8.66 -14.39
CA THR A 18 -20.78 9.41 -13.50
C THR A 18 -19.48 9.80 -14.22
N ASP A 19 -19.19 11.10 -14.30
CA ASP A 19 -17.94 11.60 -14.90
C ASP A 19 -16.83 11.70 -13.84
N ILE A 20 -15.74 10.97 -14.07
CA ILE A 20 -14.60 10.88 -13.16
C ILE A 20 -13.39 11.68 -13.63
N SER A 21 -13.47 12.32 -14.79
CA SER A 21 -12.36 13.05 -15.40
C SER A 21 -11.85 14.15 -14.48
N SER A 22 -12.77 14.84 -13.80
CA SER A 22 -12.48 15.89 -12.83
C SER A 22 -11.77 15.34 -11.59
N ALA A 23 -12.21 14.19 -11.07
CA ALA A 23 -11.64 13.57 -9.87
C ALA A 23 -10.24 13.00 -10.13
N LEU A 24 -10.00 12.42 -11.31
CA LEU A 24 -8.67 11.93 -11.70
C LEU A 24 -7.69 13.06 -12.05
N ALA A 25 -8.16 14.21 -12.54
CA ALA A 25 -7.33 15.36 -12.87
C ALA A 25 -6.81 16.12 -11.64
N GLN A 26 -7.37 15.87 -10.46
CA GLN A 26 -6.91 16.53 -9.22
C GLN A 26 -5.49 16.06 -8.85
N PRO A 27 -4.62 16.97 -8.39
CA PRO A 27 -3.29 16.60 -7.91
C PRO A 27 -3.39 15.69 -6.67
N LEU A 28 -2.39 14.83 -6.45
CA LEU A 28 -2.36 13.98 -5.25
C LEU A 28 -2.34 14.88 -4.00
N ALA A 29 -3.11 14.49 -2.98
CA ALA A 29 -3.00 15.12 -1.67
C ALA A 29 -1.56 15.03 -1.14
N THR A 30 -1.06 16.13 -0.61
CA THR A 30 0.29 16.24 -0.03
C THR A 30 0.31 15.95 1.47
N SER A 31 -0.84 15.90 2.13
CA SER A 31 -0.96 15.59 3.56
C SER A 31 -1.71 14.27 3.79
N PRO A 32 -1.37 13.50 4.84
CA PRO A 32 -1.96 12.20 5.10
C PRO A 32 -3.45 12.29 5.45
N SER A 33 -3.88 13.35 6.15
CA SER A 33 -5.30 13.57 6.46
C SER A 33 -6.12 13.91 5.21
N ALA A 34 -5.59 14.76 4.31
CA ALA A 34 -6.26 15.08 3.06
C ALA A 34 -6.33 13.87 2.12
N ALA A 35 -5.28 13.03 2.10
CA ALA A 35 -5.27 11.79 1.32
C ALA A 35 -6.37 10.83 1.76
N ARG A 36 -6.64 10.70 3.06
CA ARG A 36 -7.75 9.89 3.59
C ARG A 36 -9.12 10.43 3.17
N THR A 37 -9.34 11.73 3.31
CA THR A 37 -10.59 12.36 2.91
C THR A 37 -10.86 12.18 1.42
N GLN A 38 -9.84 12.39 0.58
CA GLN A 38 -9.93 12.15 -0.87
C GLN A 38 -10.16 10.67 -1.18
N ALA A 39 -9.49 9.75 -0.50
CA ALA A 39 -9.71 8.31 -0.69
C ALA A 39 -11.17 7.93 -0.35
N MET A 40 -11.74 8.46 0.74
CA MET A 40 -13.13 8.22 1.10
C MET A 40 -14.11 8.79 0.06
N SER A 41 -13.86 9.99 -0.49
CA SER A 41 -14.73 10.54 -1.54
C SER A 41 -14.64 9.73 -2.84
N LEU A 42 -13.45 9.23 -3.19
CA LEU A 42 -13.27 8.36 -4.37
C LEU A 42 -13.96 7.01 -4.18
N LEU A 43 -13.99 6.44 -2.97
CA LEU A 43 -14.72 5.19 -2.70
C LEU A 43 -16.23 5.34 -2.89
N GLU A 44 -16.82 6.48 -2.47
CA GLU A 44 -18.24 6.74 -2.74
C GLU A 44 -18.50 6.89 -4.24
N LEU A 45 -17.60 7.55 -4.96
CA LEU A 45 -17.68 7.66 -6.41
C LEU A 45 -17.54 6.29 -7.09
N GLN A 46 -16.67 5.40 -6.58
CA GLN A 46 -16.53 4.03 -7.07
C GLN A 46 -17.86 3.27 -7.00
N LYS A 47 -18.58 3.42 -5.89
CA LYS A 47 -19.90 2.80 -5.69
C LYS A 47 -20.92 3.32 -6.70
N GLN A 48 -20.88 4.60 -7.06
CA GLN A 48 -21.72 5.16 -8.14
C GLN A 48 -21.37 4.54 -9.49
N LEU A 49 -20.08 4.38 -9.80
CA LEU A 49 -19.62 3.72 -11.02
C LEU A 49 -20.08 2.26 -11.11
N ASP A 50 -20.00 1.53 -10.01
CA ASP A 50 -20.43 0.14 -9.94
C ASP A 50 -21.96 0.02 -10.14
N ALA A 51 -22.72 1.01 -9.65
CA ALA A 51 -24.16 1.11 -9.93
C ALA A 51 -24.43 1.37 -11.42
N ASP A 52 -23.73 2.31 -12.05
CA ASP A 52 -23.84 2.59 -13.49
C ASP A 52 -23.46 1.36 -14.34
N LEU A 53 -22.38 0.66 -13.96
CA LEU A 53 -21.95 -0.58 -14.60
C LEU A 53 -23.05 -1.65 -14.50
N SER A 54 -23.64 -1.83 -13.32
CA SER A 54 -24.73 -2.80 -13.10
C SER A 54 -25.95 -2.49 -13.97
N ARG A 55 -26.27 -1.22 -14.17
CA ARG A 55 -27.36 -0.76 -15.04
C ARG A 55 -27.12 -1.14 -16.49
N HIS A 56 -25.94 -0.87 -17.05
CA HIS A 56 -25.62 -1.26 -18.42
C HIS A 56 -25.53 -2.79 -18.58
N MET A 57 -25.09 -3.50 -17.54
CA MET A 57 -25.14 -4.97 -17.54
C MET A 57 -26.58 -5.51 -17.56
N ALA A 58 -27.52 -4.85 -16.89
CA ALA A 58 -28.93 -5.21 -16.95
C ALA A 58 -29.50 -5.03 -18.37
N VAL A 59 -29.09 -3.99 -19.10
CA VAL A 59 -29.47 -3.79 -20.52
C VAL A 59 -28.97 -4.93 -21.40
N LEU A 60 -27.77 -5.44 -21.17
CA LEU A 60 -27.27 -6.61 -21.91
C LEU A 60 -28.06 -7.88 -21.55
N THR A 61 -28.38 -8.04 -20.27
CA THR A 61 -29.11 -9.20 -19.75
C THR A 61 -30.55 -9.24 -20.27
N SER A 62 -31.23 -8.09 -20.34
CA SER A 62 -32.60 -7.98 -20.90
C SER A 62 -32.64 -8.33 -22.39
N ASN A 63 -31.56 -8.07 -23.12
CA ASN A 63 -31.41 -8.47 -24.52
C ASN A 63 -30.95 -9.93 -24.68
N GLY A 64 -30.65 -10.64 -23.59
CA GLY A 64 -30.13 -12.02 -23.60
C GLY A 64 -28.76 -12.12 -24.29
N VAL A 65 -27.89 -11.14 -24.07
CA VAL A 65 -26.54 -11.05 -24.67
C VAL A 65 -25.53 -10.80 -23.57
N ASN A 66 -24.32 -11.33 -23.69
CA ASN A 66 -23.20 -11.01 -22.80
C ASN A 66 -22.15 -10.14 -23.52
N MET A 67 -21.14 -9.67 -22.78
CA MET A 67 -20.06 -8.84 -23.36
C MET A 67 -19.34 -9.50 -24.54
N GLN A 68 -19.24 -10.83 -24.56
CA GLN A 68 -18.49 -11.61 -25.56
C GLN A 68 -19.33 -12.10 -26.74
N THR A 69 -20.66 -12.03 -26.63
CA THR A 69 -21.57 -12.57 -27.65
C THR A 69 -21.41 -11.79 -28.95
N PRO A 70 -21.19 -12.45 -30.11
CA PRO A 70 -21.11 -11.79 -31.40
C PRO A 70 -22.44 -11.13 -31.77
N LEU A 71 -22.38 -9.98 -32.44
CA LEU A 71 -23.55 -9.23 -32.93
C LEU A 71 -23.93 -9.59 -34.37
N VAL A 72 -23.32 -10.64 -34.89
CA VAL A 72 -23.51 -11.16 -36.25
C VAL A 72 -23.83 -12.64 -36.18
N ASP A 73 -24.63 -13.12 -37.13
CA ASP A 73 -24.94 -14.53 -37.30
C ASP A 73 -23.76 -15.30 -37.94
N ALA A 74 -23.95 -16.59 -38.19
CA ALA A 74 -22.94 -17.45 -38.83
C ALA A 74 -22.66 -17.08 -40.30
N GLN A 75 -23.54 -16.32 -40.93
CA GLN A 75 -23.42 -15.86 -42.32
C GLN A 75 -22.83 -14.44 -42.41
N GLY A 76 -22.57 -13.78 -41.26
CA GLY A 76 -22.00 -12.44 -41.18
C GLY A 76 -23.02 -11.30 -41.21
N PHE A 77 -24.32 -11.59 -41.08
CA PHE A 77 -25.37 -10.58 -41.06
C PHE A 77 -25.73 -10.13 -39.64
N PRO A 78 -26.14 -8.87 -39.44
CA PRO A 78 -26.59 -8.38 -38.13
C PRO A 78 -27.81 -9.15 -37.62
N LEU A 79 -27.86 -9.48 -36.32
CA LEU A 79 -29.02 -10.16 -35.74
C LEU A 79 -30.25 -9.24 -35.76
N ALA A 80 -31.28 -9.61 -36.53
CA ALA A 80 -32.50 -8.85 -36.68
C ALA A 80 -33.38 -8.83 -35.41
N ASP A 81 -33.31 -9.88 -34.60
CA ASP A 81 -34.17 -10.06 -33.42
C ASP A 81 -33.74 -9.22 -32.19
N LYS A 82 -32.60 -8.52 -32.27
CA LYS A 82 -32.00 -7.83 -31.11
C LYS A 82 -31.73 -6.37 -31.42
N ASP A 83 -31.87 -5.52 -30.41
CA ASP A 83 -31.47 -4.11 -30.52
C ASP A 83 -29.95 -3.97 -30.46
N LEU A 84 -29.32 -4.03 -31.63
CA LEU A 84 -27.87 -3.93 -31.77
C LEU A 84 -27.32 -2.58 -31.34
N MET A 85 -28.11 -1.51 -31.42
CA MET A 85 -27.66 -0.16 -31.05
C MET A 85 -27.60 -0.02 -29.53
N ALA A 86 -28.63 -0.48 -28.82
CA ALA A 86 -28.61 -0.53 -27.36
C ALA A 86 -27.46 -1.43 -26.87
N ILE A 87 -27.29 -2.61 -27.46
CA ILE A 87 -26.22 -3.55 -27.08
C ILE A 87 -24.83 -2.94 -27.34
N ARG A 88 -24.60 -2.34 -28.51
CA ARG A 88 -23.30 -1.73 -28.84
C ARG A 88 -22.97 -0.60 -27.88
N THR A 89 -23.94 0.27 -27.61
CA THR A 89 -23.79 1.40 -26.69
C THR A 89 -23.49 0.91 -25.27
N ALA A 90 -24.27 -0.06 -24.77
CA ALA A 90 -24.07 -0.65 -23.45
C ALA A 90 -22.69 -1.34 -23.33
N LYS A 91 -22.26 -2.12 -24.34
CA LYS A 91 -20.93 -2.74 -24.36
C LYS A 91 -19.81 -1.70 -24.34
N GLN A 92 -19.92 -0.67 -25.17
CA GLN A 92 -18.95 0.43 -25.19
C GLN A 92 -18.88 1.09 -23.81
N ARG A 93 -20.03 1.39 -23.20
CA ARG A 93 -20.08 2.07 -21.91
C ARG A 93 -19.53 1.21 -20.77
N ILE A 94 -19.84 -0.08 -20.74
CA ILE A 94 -19.26 -1.03 -19.77
C ILE A 94 -17.73 -1.06 -19.88
N ASN A 95 -17.17 -1.04 -21.09
CA ASN A 95 -15.72 -1.02 -21.26
C ASN A 95 -15.09 0.28 -20.73
N VAL A 96 -15.72 1.42 -20.99
CA VAL A 96 -15.30 2.72 -20.45
C VAL A 96 -15.35 2.69 -18.91
N LEU A 97 -16.50 2.34 -18.32
CA LEU A 97 -16.70 2.27 -16.87
C LEU A 97 -15.74 1.29 -16.18
N ARG A 98 -15.38 0.17 -16.82
CA ARG A 98 -14.38 -0.78 -16.28
C ARG A 98 -12.98 -0.20 -16.24
N ASN A 99 -12.59 0.52 -17.29
CA ASN A 99 -11.30 1.20 -17.35
C ASN A 99 -11.24 2.33 -16.31
N ASP A 100 -12.32 3.08 -16.19
CA ASP A 100 -12.51 4.17 -15.24
C ASP A 100 -12.45 3.67 -13.78
N SER A 101 -13.20 2.61 -13.45
CA SER A 101 -13.16 1.95 -12.13
C SER A 101 -11.77 1.41 -11.81
N LYS A 102 -11.04 0.89 -12.80
CA LYS A 102 -9.64 0.48 -12.62
C LYS A 102 -8.75 1.67 -12.28
N ALA A 103 -8.81 2.75 -13.08
CA ALA A 103 -8.00 3.95 -12.85
C ALA A 103 -8.28 4.57 -11.48
N LEU A 104 -9.54 4.58 -11.04
CA LEU A 104 -9.94 5.09 -9.73
C LEU A 104 -9.42 4.19 -8.60
N ARG A 105 -9.48 2.86 -8.72
CA ARG A 105 -8.90 1.94 -7.73
C ARG A 105 -7.38 2.12 -7.61
N ASP A 106 -6.69 2.26 -8.73
CA ASP A 106 -5.24 2.52 -8.75
C ASP A 106 -4.92 3.84 -8.04
N ARG A 107 -5.77 4.87 -8.22
CA ARG A 107 -5.65 6.15 -7.53
C ARG A 107 -5.88 6.05 -6.02
N VAL A 108 -6.92 5.33 -5.60
CA VAL A 108 -7.21 5.10 -4.17
C VAL A 108 -6.05 4.37 -3.49
N ALA A 109 -5.45 3.38 -4.17
CA ALA A 109 -4.27 2.67 -3.66
C ALA A 109 -3.09 3.63 -3.39
N GLN A 110 -2.78 4.53 -4.32
CA GLN A 110 -1.74 5.55 -4.14
C GLN A 110 -2.03 6.48 -2.94
N LEU A 111 -3.27 6.93 -2.78
CA LEU A 111 -3.65 7.79 -1.66
C LEU A 111 -3.57 7.07 -0.32
N LEU A 112 -3.95 5.79 -0.27
CA LEU A 112 -3.87 4.98 0.94
C LEU A 112 -2.42 4.73 1.35
N GLU A 113 -1.54 4.47 0.38
CA GLU A 113 -0.11 4.33 0.62
C GLU A 113 0.49 5.62 1.20
N LEU A 114 0.15 6.78 0.64
CA LEU A 114 0.56 8.08 1.18
C LEU A 114 -0.01 8.34 2.58
N ALA A 115 -1.24 7.93 2.85
CA ALA A 115 -1.86 8.08 4.16
C ALA A 115 -1.16 7.23 5.23
N ILE A 116 -0.74 6.01 4.88
CA ILE A 116 -0.02 5.09 5.78
C ILE A 116 1.42 5.58 6.00
N ASN A 117 2.14 5.92 4.92
CA ASN A 117 3.54 6.36 4.98
C ASN A 117 3.67 7.76 5.61
N GLY A 118 2.69 8.64 5.36
CA GLY A 118 2.63 9.98 5.94
C GLY A 118 2.36 9.98 7.45
N ASP A 119 1.60 9.02 7.97
CA ASP A 119 1.46 8.84 9.43
C ASP A 119 2.76 8.33 10.05
N ALA A 120 3.46 7.40 9.40
CA ALA A 120 4.78 6.95 9.85
C ALA A 120 5.80 8.11 9.90
N SER A 121 5.77 9.01 8.90
CA SER A 121 6.62 10.22 8.83
C SER A 121 6.18 11.35 9.79
N ALA A 122 4.87 11.56 9.97
CA ALA A 122 4.35 12.56 10.91
C ALA A 122 4.57 12.15 12.37
N GLN A 123 4.59 10.84 12.66
CA GLN A 123 5.02 10.30 13.95
C GLN A 123 6.54 10.48 14.21
N LEU A 124 7.35 10.75 13.19
CA LEU A 124 8.80 11.01 13.33
C LEU A 124 9.14 12.50 13.53
N SER A 125 8.22 13.43 13.27
CA SER A 125 8.49 14.88 13.31
C SER A 125 7.78 15.62 14.46
N SER A 126 6.91 14.94 15.20
CA SER A 126 6.11 15.52 16.29
C SER A 126 6.15 14.65 17.55
N THR A 127 7.33 14.37 18.10
CA THR A 127 7.42 13.83 19.46
C THR A 127 8.71 14.27 20.17
N ASN A 128 8.80 15.57 20.44
CA ASN A 128 9.41 16.02 21.67
C ASN A 128 8.24 16.29 22.64
N ALA A 129 8.24 15.62 23.80
CA ALA A 129 7.20 15.55 24.85
C ALA A 129 6.20 14.37 24.74
N GLU A 130 6.67 13.21 25.22
CA GLU A 130 6.03 12.35 26.23
C GLU A 130 4.51 12.07 26.13
N ALA A 131 4.15 10.88 25.62
CA ALA A 131 3.58 9.78 26.43
C ALA A 131 2.91 8.69 25.55
N GLY A 132 3.53 7.50 25.51
CA GLY A 132 2.80 6.26 25.73
C GLY A 132 2.04 5.60 24.56
N THR A 133 2.77 5.00 23.62
CA THR A 133 2.46 3.61 23.26
C THR A 133 3.76 2.84 23.15
N SER A 134 4.19 2.31 24.30
CA SER A 134 5.23 1.31 24.37
C SER A 134 4.76 0.07 23.59
N VAL A 135 5.06 0.01 22.30
CA VAL A 135 5.41 -1.29 21.73
C VAL A 135 6.66 -1.66 22.51
N LYS A 136 6.49 -2.48 23.56
CA LYS A 136 7.60 -3.09 24.30
C LYS A 136 8.31 -4.00 23.31
N LEU A 137 9.14 -3.43 22.44
CA LEU A 137 10.05 -4.21 21.64
C LEU A 137 10.91 -4.98 22.65
N ARG A 138 10.75 -6.30 22.64
CA ARG A 138 11.42 -7.18 23.57
C ARG A 138 12.91 -7.16 23.21
N SER A 139 13.76 -6.93 24.20
CA SER A 139 15.20 -7.14 23.99
C SER A 139 15.45 -8.61 23.69
N PHE A 140 16.23 -8.90 22.65
CA PHE A 140 16.54 -10.28 22.23
C PHE A 140 18.00 -10.66 22.47
N ALA A 141 18.86 -9.68 22.76
CA ALA A 141 20.26 -9.92 23.07
C ALA A 141 20.80 -8.91 24.09
N ARG A 142 21.89 -9.27 24.76
CA ARG A 142 22.63 -8.43 25.70
C ARG A 142 24.10 -8.33 25.28
N VAL A 143 24.67 -7.13 25.37
CA VAL A 143 26.09 -6.89 25.14
C VAL A 143 26.89 -7.38 26.34
N ASN A 144 27.69 -8.42 26.14
CA ASN A 144 28.56 -8.99 27.17
C ASN A 144 29.91 -8.27 27.24
N SER A 145 30.50 -7.93 26.10
CA SER A 145 31.73 -7.17 26.02
C SER A 145 31.84 -6.41 24.71
N VAL A 146 32.59 -5.30 24.75
CA VAL A 146 32.92 -4.46 23.59
C VAL A 146 34.42 -4.28 23.58
N ALA A 147 35.07 -4.55 22.44
CA ALA A 147 36.52 -4.44 22.33
C ALA A 147 36.95 -2.98 22.13
N GLU A 148 38.14 -2.62 22.64
CA GLU A 148 38.69 -1.29 22.49
C GLU A 148 39.09 -1.00 21.04
N GLY A 149 38.80 0.20 20.53
CA GLY A 149 39.01 0.59 19.14
C GLY A 149 38.07 -0.10 18.14
N SER A 150 37.06 -0.83 18.63
CA SER A 150 36.13 -1.56 17.77
C SER A 150 35.05 -0.66 17.16
N PRO A 151 34.41 -1.11 16.08
CA PRO A 151 33.27 -0.40 15.47
C PRO A 151 32.09 -0.27 16.41
N ALA A 152 31.86 -1.29 17.25
CA ALA A 152 30.85 -1.25 18.30
C ALA A 152 31.16 -0.17 19.35
N GLN A 153 32.41 -0.01 19.77
CA GLN A 153 32.78 1.06 20.71
C GLN A 153 32.64 2.44 20.07
N ALA A 154 33.09 2.60 18.82
CA ALA A 154 32.93 3.85 18.06
C ALA A 154 31.46 4.23 17.87
N ALA A 155 30.58 3.23 17.75
CA ALA A 155 29.14 3.40 17.72
C ALA A 155 28.53 3.76 19.09
N GLY A 156 29.29 3.70 20.18
CA GLY A 156 28.83 4.02 21.53
C GLY A 156 28.15 2.87 22.28
N LEU A 157 28.32 1.61 21.83
CA LEU A 157 27.84 0.44 22.57
C LEU A 157 28.66 0.25 23.85
N VAL A 158 27.96 -0.08 24.93
CA VAL A 158 28.58 -0.32 26.24
C VAL A 158 28.18 -1.71 26.74
N GLN A 159 29.05 -2.31 27.54
CA GLN A 159 28.75 -3.56 28.23
C GLN A 159 27.48 -3.43 29.06
N GLY A 160 26.58 -4.42 28.94
CA GLY A 160 25.31 -4.44 29.66
C GLY A 160 24.12 -3.87 28.88
N ASP A 161 24.35 -3.21 27.74
CA ASP A 161 23.27 -2.75 26.86
C ASP A 161 22.43 -3.93 26.36
N GLN A 162 21.11 -3.75 26.33
CA GLN A 162 20.18 -4.75 25.80
C GLN A 162 19.74 -4.38 24.39
N VAL A 163 20.01 -5.22 23.40
CA VAL A 163 19.67 -4.95 22.00
C VAL A 163 18.19 -5.26 21.75
N VAL A 164 17.50 -4.24 21.26
CA VAL A 164 16.07 -4.26 20.94
C VAL A 164 15.85 -4.42 19.44
N LYS A 165 16.67 -3.71 18.64
CA LYS A 165 16.67 -3.78 17.17
C LYS A 165 18.10 -3.66 16.66
N PHE A 166 18.44 -4.46 15.67
CA PHE A 166 19.74 -4.41 14.99
C PHE A 166 19.52 -4.48 13.48
N GLY A 167 19.64 -3.34 12.81
CA GLY A 167 19.31 -3.20 11.39
C GLY A 167 17.88 -3.67 11.11
N SER A 168 17.76 -4.70 10.28
CA SER A 168 16.49 -5.34 9.91
C SER A 168 16.04 -6.44 10.89
N VAL A 169 16.85 -6.77 11.91
CA VAL A 169 16.58 -7.85 12.87
C VAL A 169 15.94 -7.29 14.14
N THR A 170 14.80 -7.86 14.50
CA THR A 170 14.03 -7.59 15.73
C THR A 170 13.74 -8.91 16.46
N SER A 171 13.21 -8.83 17.69
CA SER A 171 12.85 -10.00 18.50
C SER A 171 11.86 -10.97 17.85
N ASP A 172 11.14 -10.52 16.82
CA ASP A 172 10.15 -11.31 16.07
C ASP A 172 10.79 -12.15 14.94
N SER A 173 12.08 -11.96 14.67
CA SER A 173 12.79 -12.73 13.65
C SER A 173 12.97 -14.19 14.11
N PRO A 174 12.66 -15.19 13.27
CA PRO A 174 12.59 -16.61 13.66
C PRO A 174 13.93 -17.23 14.10
N LYS A 175 15.05 -16.53 13.87
CA LYS A 175 16.41 -16.96 14.24
C LYS A 175 17.06 -16.07 15.32
N GLY A 176 16.33 -15.07 15.85
CA GLY A 176 16.83 -14.16 16.90
C GLY A 176 18.22 -13.59 16.60
N LEU A 177 19.16 -13.70 17.55
CA LEU A 177 20.54 -13.25 17.40
C LEU A 177 21.30 -13.94 16.25
N ALA A 178 20.98 -15.20 15.94
CA ALA A 178 21.63 -15.93 14.84
C ALA A 178 21.27 -15.35 13.46
N ALA A 179 20.20 -14.55 13.36
CA ALA A 179 19.90 -13.81 12.13
C ALA A 179 20.99 -12.77 11.81
N LEU A 180 21.74 -12.26 12.80
CA LEU A 180 22.86 -11.33 12.57
C LEU A 180 24.05 -11.98 11.85
N ALA A 181 24.17 -13.31 11.94
CA ALA A 181 25.20 -14.06 11.23
C ALA A 181 24.82 -14.38 9.78
N ALA A 182 23.62 -14.00 9.33
CA ALA A 182 23.21 -14.21 7.95
C ALA A 182 24.01 -13.30 7.00
N PRO A 183 24.44 -13.82 5.83
CA PRO A 183 25.16 -13.03 4.84
C PRO A 183 24.28 -11.86 4.37
N GLY A 184 24.83 -10.65 4.42
CA GLY A 184 24.14 -9.41 4.02
C GLY A 184 23.53 -8.59 5.17
N ILE A 185 23.53 -9.08 6.42
CA ILE A 185 23.11 -8.27 7.57
C ILE A 185 24.23 -7.37 8.10
N VAL A 186 25.46 -7.86 8.04
CA VAL A 186 26.66 -7.13 8.45
C VAL A 186 27.56 -6.99 7.22
N VAL A 187 27.49 -5.82 6.59
CA VAL A 187 28.28 -5.48 5.41
C VAL A 187 29.36 -4.48 5.82
N ASP A 188 30.59 -4.72 5.36
CA ASP A 188 31.72 -3.81 5.62
C ASP A 188 31.46 -2.44 4.99
N GLY A 189 31.58 -1.38 5.79
CA GLY A 189 31.35 0.01 5.37
C GLY A 189 29.90 0.48 5.34
N GLU A 190 28.90 -0.40 5.54
CA GLU A 190 27.48 -0.02 5.54
C GLU A 190 27.00 0.30 6.95
N SER A 191 26.47 1.51 7.17
CA SER A 191 25.98 1.92 8.49
C SER A 191 24.68 1.19 8.88
N ILE A 192 24.71 0.47 9.98
CA ILE A 192 23.59 -0.28 10.55
C ILE A 192 23.01 0.51 11.72
N GLN A 193 21.72 0.82 11.67
CA GLN A 193 21.01 1.43 12.79
C GLN A 193 20.68 0.38 13.85
N LEU A 194 20.97 0.66 15.12
CA LEU A 194 20.67 -0.24 16.22
C LEU A 194 20.07 0.52 17.40
N VAL A 195 19.09 -0.13 18.05
CA VAL A 195 18.37 0.40 19.19
C VAL A 195 18.67 -0.49 20.37
N VAL A 196 19.24 0.11 21.42
CA VAL A 196 19.57 -0.59 22.66
C VAL A 196 18.86 0.03 23.84
N THR A 197 18.66 -0.73 24.91
CA THR A 197 18.16 -0.24 26.19
C THR A 197 19.30 -0.22 27.19
N ARG A 198 19.62 0.98 27.70
CA ARG A 198 20.64 1.23 28.72
C ARG A 198 19.94 1.73 29.98
N GLN A 199 20.03 0.97 31.07
CA GLN A 199 19.38 1.31 32.36
C GLN A 199 17.87 1.62 32.23
N GLY A 200 17.18 0.96 31.29
CA GLY A 200 15.75 1.17 31.02
C GLY A 200 15.42 2.28 30.00
N ALA A 201 16.40 3.08 29.57
CA ALA A 201 16.23 4.09 28.52
C ALA A 201 16.63 3.54 27.14
N ALA A 202 15.82 3.83 26.11
CA ALA A 202 16.16 3.47 24.74
C ALA A 202 17.18 4.45 24.15
N VAL A 203 18.26 3.91 23.57
CA VAL A 203 19.35 4.65 22.94
C VAL A 203 19.49 4.17 21.51
N ASN A 204 19.38 5.10 20.56
CA ASN A 204 19.59 4.84 19.15
C ASN A 204 21.06 5.09 18.82
N LEU A 205 21.72 4.08 18.26
CA LEU A 205 23.12 4.13 17.87
C LEU A 205 23.24 3.72 16.40
N THR A 206 24.29 4.20 15.74
CA THR A 206 24.61 3.80 14.37
C THR A 206 25.98 3.15 14.38
N LEU A 207 26.04 1.90 13.92
CA LEU A 207 27.25 1.11 13.86
C LEU A 207 27.62 0.89 12.42
N THR A 208 28.82 1.32 12.04
CA THR A 208 29.39 1.04 10.72
C THR A 208 30.42 -0.07 10.88
N PRO A 209 30.16 -1.30 10.44
CA PRO A 209 31.13 -2.38 10.48
C PRO A 209 32.36 -1.98 9.67
N ARG A 210 33.55 -2.26 10.19
CA ARG A 210 34.81 -2.05 9.46
C ARG A 210 35.69 -3.27 9.62
N ALA A 211 36.34 -3.71 8.55
CA ALA A 211 37.43 -4.68 8.66
C ALA A 211 38.73 -4.02 9.18
N GLY A 212 39.65 -4.83 9.73
CA GLY A 212 41.01 -4.37 10.03
C GLY A 212 41.17 -3.41 11.22
N TRP A 213 40.20 -3.34 12.15
CA TRP A 213 40.30 -2.53 13.38
C TRP A 213 41.20 -3.12 14.46
N GLY A 214 41.87 -4.26 14.19
CA GLY A 214 42.79 -4.91 15.13
C GLY A 214 42.18 -6.04 15.97
N GLY A 215 40.94 -6.46 15.68
CA GLY A 215 40.29 -7.59 16.36
C GLY A 215 39.57 -8.56 15.42
N ARG A 216 38.84 -9.51 16.02
CA ARG A 216 38.13 -10.57 15.27
C ARG A 216 36.75 -10.09 14.80
N GLY A 217 36.48 -10.26 13.51
CA GLY A 217 35.17 -9.94 12.90
C GLY A 217 35.00 -8.46 12.56
N LEU A 218 33.79 -8.09 12.15
CA LEU A 218 33.48 -6.75 11.61
C LEU A 218 32.89 -5.77 12.64
N LEU A 219 32.45 -6.27 13.80
CA LEU A 219 31.71 -5.49 14.81
C LEU A 219 32.50 -5.26 16.10
N GLY A 220 33.26 -6.26 16.55
CA GLY A 220 34.03 -6.20 17.79
C GLY A 220 33.22 -6.16 19.09
N CYS A 221 31.98 -6.65 19.07
CA CYS A 221 31.18 -6.88 20.26
C CYS A 221 30.79 -8.35 20.42
N HIS A 222 30.59 -8.78 21.67
CA HIS A 222 30.07 -10.09 22.00
C HIS A 222 28.63 -9.96 22.50
N LEU A 223 27.69 -10.46 21.72
CA LEU A 223 26.27 -10.47 22.03
C LEU A 223 25.87 -11.85 22.55
N LEU A 224 25.13 -11.88 23.65
CA LEU A 224 24.52 -13.09 24.20
C LEU A 224 23.01 -13.03 24.01
N PRO A 225 22.34 -14.14 23.63
CA PRO A 225 20.89 -14.20 23.62
C PRO A 225 20.32 -14.04 25.04
N LEU A 226 19.13 -13.44 25.14
CA LEU A 226 18.37 -13.32 26.38
C LEU A 226 17.45 -14.51 26.64
#